data_AF-A0A6S7GVL6-F1
#
_entry.id   AF-A0A6S7GVL6-F1
#
_cell.length_a   1.000
_cell.length_b   1.000
_cell.length_c   1.000
_cell.angle_alpha   90.00
_cell.angle_beta   90.00
_cell.angle_gamma   90.00
#
_symmetry.space_group_name_H-M   'P 1'
#
loop_
_entity.id
_entity.type
_entity.pdbx_description
1 polymer ?
#
loop_
_entity_poly.entity_id
_entity_poly.type
_entity_poly.pdbx_seq_one_letter_code
_entity_poly.pdbx_strand_id
1 'polypeptide(L)'
;MDSLSQQNNGYKYVLTVIDVLGKYAWVEVIKAKTGNNLVKAFEKIIKKGRKTKMFHTDKGTEFINRQFQTFLKKHSIRFLRRTTKPRHRLLKGLIACSRRKCGNILQ
;
A
#
# COMPACT_ATOMS: atom_id res chain seq x y z
N MET A 1 21.29 12.04 9.17
CA MET A 1 20.55 11.44 8.02
C MET A 1 20.75 9.94 8.08
N ASP A 2 19.70 9.13 7.90
CA ASP A 2 19.77 7.67 8.00
C ASP A 2 20.72 7.07 6.94
N SER A 3 21.82 6.47 7.42
CA SER A 3 22.89 5.83 6.63
C SER A 3 22.36 4.79 5.63
N LEU A 4 21.28 4.08 6.00
CA LEU A 4 20.61 3.08 5.17
C LEU A 4 19.97 3.66 3.90
N SER A 5 19.52 4.92 3.94
CA SER A 5 18.89 5.54 2.78
C SER A 5 19.88 6.00 1.72
N GLN A 6 21.13 6.23 2.12
CA GLN A 6 22.22 6.62 1.23
C GLN A 6 22.69 5.44 0.38
N GLN A 7 22.69 4.24 0.97
CA GLN A 7 23.00 2.98 0.27
C GLN A 7 21.86 2.53 -0.66
N ASN A 8 20.60 2.87 -0.34
CA ASN A 8 19.42 2.50 -1.13
C ASN A 8 18.99 3.57 -2.15
N ASN A 9 19.90 4.41 -2.67
CA ASN A 9 19.60 5.47 -3.65
C ASN A 9 18.42 6.39 -3.25
N GLY A 10 18.20 6.60 -1.95
CA GLY A 10 17.11 7.39 -1.39
C GLY A 10 15.75 6.68 -1.29
N TYR A 11 15.66 5.38 -1.56
CA TYR A 11 14.46 4.58 -1.31
C TYR A 11 14.39 4.20 0.18
N LYS A 12 13.29 4.58 0.83
CA LYS A 12 13.11 4.43 2.29
C LYS A 12 11.94 3.53 2.68
N TYR A 13 10.98 3.34 1.78
CA TYR A 13 9.74 2.65 2.12
C TYR A 13 9.37 1.64 1.05
N VAL A 14 8.73 0.58 1.50
CA VAL A 14 8.19 -0.47 0.63
C VAL A 14 6.67 -0.41 0.74
N LEU A 15 6.02 -0.16 -0.40
CA LEU A 15 4.58 -0.23 -0.54
C LEU A 15 4.21 -1.66 -0.91
N THR A 16 3.40 -2.31 -0.07
CA THR A 16 2.86 -3.64 -0.34
C THR A 16 1.36 -3.55 -0.53
N VAL A 17 0.86 -4.16 -1.61
CA VAL A 17 -0.56 -4.25 -1.92
C VAL A 17 -0.90 -5.72 -2.08
N ILE A 18 -1.87 -6.21 -1.30
CA ILE A 18 -2.33 -7.60 -1.36
C ILE A 18 -3.76 -7.65 -1.87
N ASP A 19 -3.99 -8.49 -2.87
CA ASP A 19 -5.31 -8.92 -3.28
C ASP A 19 -5.74 -10.15 -2.45
N VAL A 20 -6.73 -9.93 -1.60
CA VAL A 20 -7.27 -10.94 -0.68
C VAL A 20 -8.05 -12.03 -1.42
N LEU A 21 -8.69 -11.69 -2.55
CA LEU A 21 -9.51 -12.64 -3.30
C LEU A 21 -8.67 -13.43 -4.30
N GLY A 22 -7.75 -12.75 -4.98
CA GLY A 22 -6.89 -13.36 -5.99
C GLY A 22 -5.65 -14.08 -5.44
N LYS A 23 -5.31 -13.91 -4.15
CA LYS A 23 -4.05 -14.36 -3.54
C LYS A 23 -2.79 -13.81 -4.21
N TYR A 24 -2.88 -12.60 -4.79
CA TYR A 24 -1.73 -11.90 -5.38
C TYR A 24 -1.19 -10.84 -4.42
N ALA A 25 0.12 -10.57 -4.50
CA ALA A 25 0.74 -9.48 -3.79
C ALA A 25 1.68 -8.72 -4.75
N TRP A 26 1.61 -7.39 -4.71
CA TRP A 26 2.51 -6.50 -5.42
C TRP A 26 3.33 -5.70 -4.42
N VAL A 27 4.60 -5.53 -4.74
CA VAL A 27 5.56 -4.80 -3.92
C VAL A 27 6.21 -3.74 -4.81
N GLU A 28 6.18 -2.50 -4.36
CA GLU A 28 6.82 -1.37 -5.04
C GLU A 28 7.62 -0.54 -4.02
N VAL A 29 8.84 -0.18 -4.37
CA VAL A 29 9.71 0.65 -3.53
C VAL A 29 9.45 2.13 -3.79
N ILE A 30 9.35 2.92 -2.72
CA ILE A 30 9.10 4.37 -2.79
C ILE A 30 10.11 5.16 -1.94
N LYS A 31 10.49 6.35 -2.44
CA LYS A 31 11.44 7.24 -1.76
C LYS A 31 10.81 7.99 -0.59
N ALA A 32 9.56 8.42 -0.76
CA ALA A 32 8.81 9.15 0.26
C ALA A 32 7.33 8.80 0.23
N LYS A 33 6.67 8.90 1.39
CA LYS A 33 5.22 8.65 1.58
C LYS A 33 4.32 9.79 1.09
N THR A 34 4.80 10.60 0.16
CA THR A 34 4.05 11.71 -0.45
C THR A 34 2.98 11.18 -1.40
N GLY A 35 1.85 11.90 -1.53
CA GLY A 35 0.74 11.53 -2.42
C GLY A 35 1.16 11.25 -3.86
N ASN A 36 2.00 12.11 -4.46
CA ASN A 36 2.52 11.92 -5.82
C ASN A 36 3.26 10.59 -6.00
N ASN A 37 4.15 10.22 -5.08
CA ASN A 37 4.89 8.96 -5.15
C ASN A 37 3.98 7.76 -4.97
N LEU A 38 2.98 7.86 -4.09
CA LEU A 38 1.97 6.82 -3.92
C LEU A 38 1.16 6.62 -5.20
N VAL A 39 0.68 7.70 -5.84
CA VAL A 39 -0.05 7.63 -7.10
C VAL A 39 0.79 6.96 -8.19
N LYS A 40 2.04 7.39 -8.38
CA LYS A 40 2.95 6.77 -9.36
C LYS A 40 3.17 5.27 -9.11
N ALA A 41 3.35 4.88 -7.85
CA ALA A 41 3.52 3.47 -7.49
C ALA A 41 2.23 2.68 -7.76
N PHE A 42 1.07 3.22 -7.38
CA PHE A 42 -0.23 2.58 -7.62
C PHE A 42 -0.58 2.47 -9.10
N GLU A 43 -0.24 3.46 -9.93
CA GLU A 43 -0.40 3.38 -11.38
C GLU A 43 0.38 2.19 -11.96
N LYS A 44 1.62 1.96 -11.50
CA LYS A 44 2.39 0.78 -11.92
C LYS A 44 1.72 -0.52 -11.51
N ILE A 45 1.20 -0.60 -10.28
CA ILE A 45 0.51 -1.79 -9.78
C ILE A 45 -0.77 -2.06 -10.59
N ILE A 46 -1.56 -1.03 -10.87
CA ILE A 46 -2.79 -1.15 -11.66
C ILE A 46 -2.47 -1.56 -13.11
N LYS A 47 -1.38 -1.05 -13.71
CA LYS A 47 -0.93 -1.48 -15.04
C LYS A 47 -0.46 -2.94 -15.06
N LYS A 48 0.19 -3.41 -13.99
CA LYS A 48 0.72 -4.78 -13.87
C LYS A 48 -0.36 -5.83 -13.53
N GLY A 49 -1.54 -5.42 -13.08
CA GLY A 49 -2.47 -6.34 -12.44
C GLY A 49 -3.93 -5.96 -12.58
N ARG A 50 -4.76 -6.61 -11.76
CA ARG A 50 -6.22 -6.40 -11.76
C ARG A 50 -6.59 -5.13 -11.01
N LYS A 51 -7.60 -4.44 -11.53
CA LYS A 51 -8.20 -3.28 -10.86
C LYS A 51 -9.04 -3.75 -9.66
N THR A 52 -8.66 -3.32 -8.46
CA THR A 52 -9.40 -3.64 -7.24
C THR A 52 -10.65 -2.76 -7.11
N LYS A 53 -11.75 -3.32 -6.61
CA LYS A 53 -13.00 -2.57 -6.35
C LYS A 53 -12.95 -1.80 -5.04
N MET A 54 -12.26 -2.35 -4.04
CA MET A 54 -12.13 -1.79 -2.70
C MET A 54 -10.66 -1.75 -2.30
N PHE A 55 -10.25 -0.63 -1.72
CA PHE A 55 -8.92 -0.46 -1.16
C PHE A 55 -9.04 -0.26 0.35
N HIS A 56 -8.47 -1.19 1.11
CA HIS A 56 -8.50 -1.13 2.57
C HIS A 56 -7.15 -0.73 3.13
N THR A 57 -7.14 0.25 4.01
CA THR A 57 -5.90 0.72 4.65
C THR A 57 -5.95 0.60 6.16
N ASP A 58 -4.75 0.52 6.75
CA ASP A 58 -4.57 0.72 8.18
C ASP A 58 -4.96 2.13 8.62
N LYS A 59 -4.87 2.38 9.94
CA LYS A 59 -5.13 3.69 10.56
C LYS A 59 -4.07 4.76 10.22
N GLY A 60 -3.16 4.48 9.29
CA GLY A 60 -2.14 5.43 8.84
C GLY A 60 -2.76 6.63 8.12
N THR A 61 -2.15 7.80 8.31
CA THR A 61 -2.60 9.06 7.69
C THR A 61 -2.09 9.24 6.26
N GLU A 62 -1.13 8.41 5.84
CA GLU A 62 -0.39 8.53 4.59
C GLU A 62 -1.31 8.39 3.36
N PHE A 63 -2.36 7.57 3.49
CA PHE A 63 -3.35 7.32 2.43
C PHE A 63 -4.53 8.28 2.44
N ILE A 64 -4.56 9.26 3.34
CA ILE A 64 -5.64 10.26 3.45
C ILE A 64 -5.43 11.41 2.45
N ASN A 65 -4.22 11.53 1.88
CA ASN A 65 -3.84 12.63 1.00
C ASN A 65 -4.88 12.86 -0.11
N ARG A 66 -5.28 14.12 -0.32
CA ARG A 66 -6.24 14.55 -1.34
C ARG A 66 -5.87 14.05 -2.73
N GLN A 67 -4.60 14.09 -3.10
CA GLN A 67 -4.12 13.61 -4.41
C GLN A 67 -4.41 12.13 -4.61
N PHE A 68 -4.11 11.32 -3.59
CA PHE A 68 -4.35 9.88 -3.64
C PHE A 68 -5.84 9.54 -3.61
N GLN A 69 -6.65 10.28 -2.85
CA GLN A 69 -8.10 10.11 -2.87
C GLN A 69 -8.72 10.49 -4.23
N THR A 70 -8.27 11.56 -4.86
CA THR A 70 -8.70 11.92 -6.22
C THR A 70 -8.35 10.83 -7.21
N PHE A 71 -7.16 10.25 -7.10
CA PHE A 71 -6.75 9.10 -7.91
C PHE A 71 -7.69 7.90 -7.73
N LEU A 72 -7.97 7.49 -6.50
CA LEU A 72 -8.89 6.38 -6.23
C LEU A 72 -10.30 6.65 -6.78
N LYS A 73 -10.80 7.88 -6.64
CA LYS A 73 -12.09 8.29 -7.21
C LYS A 73 -12.10 8.19 -8.73
N LYS A 74 -11.04 8.65 -9.41
CA LYS A 74 -10.88 8.55 -10.87
C LYS A 74 -10.92 7.09 -11.33
N HIS A 75 -10.36 6.18 -10.54
CA HIS A 75 -10.40 4.75 -10.81
C HIS A 75 -11.66 4.05 -10.26
N SER A 76 -12.64 4.78 -9.71
CA SER A 76 -13.86 4.20 -9.10
C SER A 76 -13.57 3.17 -8.00
N ILE A 77 -12.45 3.32 -7.29
CA ILE A 77 -12.02 2.43 -6.21
C ILE A 77 -12.56 2.97 -4.90
N ARG A 78 -13.30 2.14 -4.16
CA ARG A 78 -13.84 2.55 -2.85
C ARG A 78 -12.75 2.50 -1.80
N PHE A 79 -12.42 3.66 -1.22
CA PHE A 79 -11.48 3.78 -0.12
C PHE A 79 -12.16 3.42 1.21
N LEU A 80 -11.61 2.42 1.92
CA LEU A 80 -12.06 2.03 3.24
C LEU A 80 -10.91 2.18 4.23
N ARG A 81 -11.06 3.13 5.15
CA ARG A 81 -10.17 3.26 6.30
C ARG A 81 -10.68 2.37 7.43
N ARG A 82 -9.77 1.73 8.16
CA ARG A 82 -10.10 1.00 9.39
C ARG A 82 -10.70 1.94 10.45
N THR A 83 -12.03 2.03 10.52
CA THR A 83 -12.75 2.58 11.67
C THR A 83 -12.76 1.54 12.80
N THR A 84 -12.92 1.96 14.04
CA THR A 84 -12.69 1.17 15.27
C THR A 84 -13.56 -0.08 15.45
N LYS A 85 -14.44 -0.44 14.50
CA LYS A 85 -15.25 -1.67 14.57
C LYS A 85 -14.77 -2.69 13.52
N PRO A 86 -14.07 -3.78 13.91
CA PRO A 86 -13.63 -4.80 12.98
C PRO A 86 -14.84 -5.66 12.57
N ARG A 87 -15.29 -5.55 11.31
CA ARG A 87 -16.30 -6.48 10.76
C ARG A 87 -15.69 -7.80 10.25
N HIS A 88 -14.37 -7.90 10.07
CA HIS A 88 -13.74 -9.11 9.53
C HIS A 88 -12.35 -9.38 10.17
N ARG A 89 -12.22 -10.51 10.88
CA ARG A 89 -10.98 -10.95 11.55
C ARG A 89 -9.85 -11.29 10.57
N LEU A 90 -10.21 -11.78 9.38
CA LEU A 90 -9.28 -12.24 8.34
C LEU A 90 -8.36 -11.12 7.80
N LEU A 91 -8.88 -9.90 7.66
CA LEU A 91 -8.12 -8.79 7.06
C LEU A 91 -6.97 -8.32 7.97
N LYS A 92 -7.15 -8.39 9.30
CA LYS A 92 -6.09 -8.12 10.27
C LYS A 92 -4.93 -9.10 10.14
N GLY A 93 -5.26 -10.39 10.00
CA GLY A 93 -4.28 -11.46 9.85
C GLY A 93 -3.44 -11.29 8.59
N LEU A 94 -4.07 -10.96 7.45
CA LEU A 94 -3.37 -10.74 6.18
C LEU A 94 -2.41 -9.55 6.23
N ILE A 95 -2.83 -8.40 6.77
CA ILE A 95 -1.95 -7.23 6.90
C ILE A 95 -0.75 -7.55 7.80
N ALA A 96 -0.97 -8.21 8.93
CA ALA A 96 0.11 -8.62 9.83
C ALA A 96 1.04 -9.67 9.19
N CYS A 97 0.49 -10.61 8.41
CA CYS A 97 1.24 -11.61 7.68
C CYS A 97 2.09 -10.98 6.57
N SER A 98 1.56 -9.99 5.85
CA SER A 98 2.29 -9.20 4.86
C SER A 98 3.56 -8.58 5.43
N ARG A 99 3.43 -7.94 6.60
CA ARG A 99 4.56 -7.25 7.26
C ARG A 99 5.64 -8.24 7.67
N ARG A 100 5.26 -9.41 8.21
CA ARG A 100 6.21 -10.48 8.54
C ARG A 100 6.90 -11.07 7.30
N LYS A 101 6.13 -11.34 6.24
CA LYS A 101 6.67 -11.97 5.02
C LYS A 101 7.58 -11.04 4.23
N CYS A 102 7.26 -9.74 4.17
CA CYS A 102 8.15 -8.75 3.54
C CYS A 102 9.45 -8.55 4.34
N GLY A 103 9.40 -8.65 5.68
CA GLY A 103 10.60 -8.58 6.52
C GLY A 103 11.61 -9.69 6.18
N ASN A 104 11.14 -10.91 5.97
CA ASN A 104 12.01 -12.04 5.61
C ASN A 104 12.52 -12.03 4.16
N ILE A 105 11.94 -11.22 3.27
CA ILE A 105 12.40 -11.09 1.87
C ILE A 105 13.48 -10.00 1.74
N LEU A 106 13.58 -9.12 2.74
CA LEU A 106 14.49 -7.97 2.76
C LEU A 106 15.71 -8.17 3.69
N GLN A 107 15.85 -9.36 4.31
CA GLN A 107 17.03 -9.81 5.05
C GLN A 107 17.82 -10.79 4.19
#